data_AF-G8YV06-F1
#
_entry.id   AF-G8YV06-F1
#
_cell.length_a   1.000
_cell.length_b   1.000
_cell.length_c   1.000
_cell.angle_alpha   90.00
_cell.angle_beta   90.00
_cell.angle_gamma   90.00
#
_symmetry.space_group_name_H-M   'P 1'
#
loop_
_entity.id
_entity.type
_entity.pdbx_description
1 polymer ?
#
loop_
_entity_poly.entity_id
_entity_poly.type
_entity_poly.pdbx_seq_one_letter_code
_entity_poly.pdbx_strand_id
1 'polypeptide(L)'
;MTTEILNNIQVMDINDHKEETEESVVPFERQIIDAVIEIWKEDPSTETLGVPKLHGLVKSRHKNWALSEKRVRTLLKKYGLLANNPDQQYTYASEITSQETPDMDLPDKIKVLQTSKKGKGLYAKKNVKKGDFLWEEKPLFYVPPLANMTLIKNGKACSYCGKLLTQGTRGNSGVSYLRGLDCDVCSEIWCSKECKNTDSKIHASLKHNVYHPSKSNTRKNINANAYLALQDYCLKEQWNALYSITRIYADIVSDKSGVKERQFSAMARISQETRYKALNSSAGSFDNFQGGALFVQEQQESLWKEGFSLFSNVFPNSVDEGKINYDEFMYMLGTFNINNLDSVIFLIQSHLNHNCEPNTTVKLSSNRTEGLKVYAARDIKAGEELTTSYVNPSHTVQQRQRELRVNWGFRCACEKCKSELKEQHRRKSSSQKSNSEKDSIREMLSNTKAELGDTEITLDDPKNPSKERRKSVRFDEKVIAVSK
;
A
#
# COMPACT_ATOMS: atom_id res chain seq x y z
N MET A 1 62.24 1.03 -30.25
CA MET A 1 61.77 2.12 -29.36
C MET A 1 60.69 1.55 -28.47
N THR A 2 61.22 0.72 -27.61
CA THR A 2 60.61 -0.31 -26.79
C THR A 2 61.00 0.08 -25.37
N THR A 3 60.19 -0.34 -24.39
CA THR A 3 60.50 -0.30 -22.95
C THR A 3 60.35 1.02 -22.15
N GLU A 4 59.86 2.14 -22.69
CA GLU A 4 59.56 3.34 -21.85
C GLU A 4 58.07 3.67 -21.66
N ILE A 5 57.15 3.13 -22.48
CA ILE A 5 55.70 3.42 -22.33
C ILE A 5 54.97 2.38 -21.46
N LEU A 6 55.60 1.24 -21.16
CA LEU A 6 55.00 0.19 -20.32
C LEU A 6 55.09 0.45 -18.80
N ASN A 7 55.88 1.44 -18.36
CA ASN A 7 56.12 1.67 -16.92
C ASN A 7 55.21 2.72 -16.27
N ASN A 8 54.27 3.33 -16.99
CA ASN A 8 53.39 4.38 -16.46
C ASN A 8 51.88 4.06 -16.50
N ILE A 9 51.50 2.78 -16.65
CA ILE A 9 50.10 2.38 -16.49
C ILE A 9 49.89 1.97 -15.02
N GLN A 10 49.42 2.91 -14.21
CA GLN A 10 48.77 2.57 -12.94
C GLN A 10 47.31 2.18 -13.24
N VAL A 11 46.99 0.91 -13.05
CA VAL A 11 45.61 0.48 -12.89
C VAL A 11 45.19 0.88 -11.47
N MET A 12 44.44 1.98 -11.36
CA MET A 12 43.73 2.28 -10.13
C MET A 12 42.45 1.46 -10.10
N ASP A 13 42.37 0.52 -9.16
CA ASP A 13 41.16 -0.26 -8.90
C ASP A 13 40.12 0.69 -8.25
N ILE A 14 39.09 1.09 -8.99
CA ILE A 14 37.93 1.81 -8.45
C ILE A 14 36.87 0.78 -8.04
N ASN A 15 37.31 -0.21 -7.27
CA ASN A 15 36.45 -1.06 -6.49
C ASN A 15 37.14 -1.26 -5.15
N ASP A 16 36.71 -0.51 -4.15
CA ASP A 16 36.91 -0.85 -2.75
C ASP A 16 36.17 -2.17 -2.44
N HIS A 17 36.61 -3.27 -3.03
CA HIS A 17 36.44 -4.57 -2.42
C HIS A 17 37.54 -4.69 -1.39
N LYS A 18 37.26 -4.18 -0.18
CA LYS A 18 37.96 -4.71 0.99
C LYS A 18 37.80 -6.22 0.92
N GLU A 19 38.92 -6.94 0.89
CA GLU A 19 38.93 -8.36 1.21
C GLU A 19 38.16 -8.50 2.53
N GLU A 20 36.94 -9.05 2.47
CA GLU A 20 36.22 -9.40 3.67
C GLU A 20 37.06 -10.45 4.36
N THR A 21 37.71 -10.05 5.46
CA THR A 21 38.40 -10.97 6.34
C THR A 21 37.43 -12.13 6.63
N GLU A 22 37.90 -13.37 6.49
CA GLU A 22 37.18 -14.58 6.90
C GLU A 22 36.98 -14.65 8.44
N GLU A 23 36.96 -13.50 9.11
CA GLU A 23 36.64 -13.41 10.52
C GLU A 23 35.13 -13.60 10.69
N SER A 24 34.80 -14.58 11.52
CA SER A 24 33.44 -14.91 11.87
C SER A 24 32.77 -13.74 12.60
N VAL A 25 31.90 -13.01 11.92
CA VAL A 25 31.15 -11.86 12.47
C VAL A 25 29.91 -12.35 13.19
N VAL A 26 29.68 -11.91 14.43
CA VAL A 26 28.40 -12.11 15.12
C VAL A 26 27.45 -10.98 14.71
N PRO A 27 26.47 -11.20 13.82
CA PRO A 27 25.59 -10.13 13.36
C PRO A 27 24.72 -9.61 14.50
N PHE A 28 24.40 -8.32 14.47
CA PHE A 28 23.41 -7.73 15.37
C PHE A 28 22.01 -8.28 15.08
N GLU A 29 21.10 -8.22 16.06
CA GLU A 29 19.73 -8.71 15.89
C GLU A 29 19.06 -8.13 14.64
N ARG A 30 19.27 -6.82 14.39
CA ARG A 30 18.70 -6.09 13.25
C ARG A 30 19.20 -6.63 11.92
N GLN A 31 20.50 -6.88 11.77
CA GLN A 31 21.08 -7.39 10.52
C GLN A 31 20.48 -8.75 10.15
N ILE A 32 20.26 -9.62 11.15
CA ILE A 32 19.63 -10.93 10.93
C ILE A 32 18.20 -10.77 10.41
N ILE A 33 17.44 -9.84 10.99
CA ILE A 33 16.06 -9.57 10.58
C ILE A 33 16.02 -8.93 9.19
N ASP A 34 16.87 -7.93 8.93
CA ASP A 34 16.95 -7.25 7.63
C ASP A 34 17.33 -8.25 6.51
N ALA A 35 18.26 -9.17 6.76
CA ALA A 35 18.63 -10.21 5.80
C ALA A 35 17.47 -11.19 5.48
N VAL A 36 16.70 -11.59 6.49
CA VAL A 36 15.49 -12.41 6.28
C VAL A 36 14.45 -11.64 5.47
N ILE A 37 14.27 -10.36 5.77
CA ILE A 37 13.36 -9.44 5.09
C ILE A 37 13.76 -9.28 3.62
N GLU A 38 15.04 -9.11 3.31
CA GLU A 38 15.52 -9.02 1.92
C GLU A 38 15.23 -10.28 1.12
N ILE A 39 15.41 -11.46 1.73
CA ILE A 39 15.05 -12.74 1.11
C ILE A 39 13.56 -12.77 0.76
N TRP A 40 12.69 -12.30 1.65
CA TRP A 40 11.24 -12.22 1.42
C TRP A 40 10.84 -11.18 0.38
N LYS A 41 11.55 -10.05 0.30
CA LYS A 41 11.32 -9.04 -0.75
C LYS A 41 11.67 -9.57 -2.14
N GLU A 42 12.77 -10.29 -2.26
CA GLU A 42 13.21 -10.88 -3.53
C GLU A 42 12.36 -12.09 -3.93
N ASP A 43 12.00 -12.96 -2.98
CA ASP A 43 11.15 -14.11 -3.22
C ASP A 43 10.09 -14.26 -2.11
N PRO A 44 8.88 -13.70 -2.29
CA PRO A 44 7.79 -13.79 -1.32
C PRO A 44 7.33 -15.22 -1.02
N SER A 45 7.63 -16.20 -1.88
CA SER A 45 7.27 -17.60 -1.60
C SER A 45 8.04 -18.17 -0.39
N THR A 46 9.20 -17.57 -0.09
CA THR A 46 10.08 -18.00 1.00
C THR A 46 9.56 -17.63 2.41
N GLU A 47 8.54 -16.75 2.52
CA GLU A 47 7.83 -16.47 3.78
C GLU A 47 7.19 -17.74 4.39
N THR A 48 6.87 -18.72 3.55
CA THR A 48 6.25 -19.97 3.97
C THR A 48 7.24 -21.05 4.39
N LEU A 49 8.54 -20.78 4.28
CA LEU A 49 9.59 -21.74 4.66
C LEU A 49 9.69 -21.87 6.16
N GLY A 50 9.97 -23.09 6.62
CA GLY A 50 10.35 -23.33 8.00
C GLY A 50 11.70 -22.66 8.32
N VAL A 51 11.88 -22.30 9.60
CA VAL A 51 13.10 -21.67 10.11
C VAL A 51 14.41 -22.33 9.65
N PRO A 52 14.54 -23.67 9.54
CA PRO A 52 15.76 -24.30 9.06
C PRO A 52 16.15 -23.86 7.63
N LYS A 53 15.17 -23.83 6.72
CA LYS A 53 15.41 -23.43 5.31
C LYS A 53 15.73 -21.94 5.20
N LEU A 54 15.01 -21.12 5.96
CA LEU A 54 15.23 -19.68 5.99
C LEU A 54 16.61 -19.33 6.57
N HIS A 55 17.02 -20.00 7.64
CA HIS A 55 18.37 -19.89 8.19
C HIS A 55 19.44 -20.29 7.16
N GLY A 56 19.22 -21.37 6.41
CA GLY A 56 20.08 -21.78 5.29
C GLY A 56 20.22 -20.69 4.22
N LEU A 57 19.13 -20.03 3.84
CA LEU A 57 19.16 -18.91 2.88
C LEU A 57 19.96 -17.71 3.42
N VAL A 58 19.75 -17.33 4.68
CA VAL A 58 20.53 -16.23 5.31
C VAL A 58 22.02 -16.56 5.34
N LYS A 59 22.38 -17.79 5.73
CA LYS A 59 23.77 -18.27 5.73
C LYS A 59 24.38 -18.34 4.33
N SER A 60 23.58 -18.59 3.29
CA SER A 60 24.06 -18.60 1.90
C SER A 60 24.45 -17.20 1.41
N ARG A 61 23.74 -16.16 1.87
CA ARG A 61 24.02 -14.75 1.55
C ARG A 61 25.11 -14.15 2.44
N HIS A 62 25.18 -14.55 3.70
CA HIS A 62 26.14 -14.06 4.68
C HIS A 62 26.98 -15.21 5.26
N LYS A 63 27.96 -15.66 4.49
CA LYS A 63 28.77 -16.86 4.81
C LYS A 63 29.60 -16.68 6.09
N ASN A 64 30.10 -15.46 6.33
CA ASN A 64 30.92 -15.09 7.49
C ASN A 64 30.12 -14.89 8.80
N TRP A 65 28.78 -14.97 8.78
CA TRP A 65 27.97 -14.74 9.99
C TRP A 65 27.96 -15.93 10.94
N ALA A 66 28.35 -15.74 12.19
CA ALA A 66 28.08 -16.64 13.32
C ALA A 66 26.61 -16.57 13.73
N LEU A 67 25.76 -17.25 12.95
CA LEU A 67 24.31 -17.27 13.13
C LEU A 67 23.80 -18.70 13.28
N SER A 68 23.15 -19.01 14.40
CA SER A 68 22.50 -20.30 14.66
C SER A 68 21.02 -20.26 14.29
N GLU A 69 20.45 -21.41 13.91
CA GLU A 69 19.00 -21.54 13.63
C GLU A 69 18.16 -21.12 14.84
N LYS A 70 18.58 -21.51 16.06
CA LYS A 70 17.89 -21.14 17.31
C LYS A 70 17.84 -19.62 17.48
N ARG A 71 18.91 -18.90 17.14
CA ARG A 71 18.94 -17.44 17.20
C ARG A 71 17.99 -16.82 16.18
N VAL A 72 17.98 -17.32 14.94
CA VAL A 72 16.99 -16.91 13.93
C VAL A 72 15.57 -17.14 14.45
N ARG A 73 15.27 -18.34 14.97
CA ARG A 73 13.95 -18.67 15.54
C ARG A 73 13.51 -17.72 16.65
N THR A 74 14.39 -17.46 17.61
CA THR A 74 14.10 -16.56 18.73
C THR A 74 13.84 -15.15 18.25
N LEU A 75 14.63 -14.64 17.31
CA LEU A 75 14.44 -13.31 16.75
C LEU A 75 13.16 -13.24 15.91
N LEU A 76 12.92 -14.21 15.03
CA LEU A 76 11.66 -14.26 14.28
C LEU A 76 10.44 -14.34 15.22
N LYS A 77 10.52 -15.08 16.33
CA LYS A 77 9.44 -15.11 17.34
C LYS A 77 9.30 -13.76 18.04
N LYS A 78 10.40 -13.17 18.48
CA LYS A 78 10.48 -11.87 19.17
C LYS A 78 9.86 -10.75 18.33
N TYR A 79 10.10 -10.75 17.03
CA TYR A 79 9.61 -9.75 16.08
C TYR A 79 8.32 -10.17 15.36
N GLY A 80 7.64 -11.24 15.78
CA GLY A 80 6.37 -11.68 15.16
C GLY A 80 6.49 -12.15 13.70
N LEU A 81 7.70 -12.51 13.27
CA LEU A 81 8.05 -12.91 11.91
C LEU A 81 7.88 -14.40 11.63
N LEU A 82 7.68 -15.23 12.65
CA LEU A 82 7.30 -16.62 12.44
C LEU A 82 5.88 -16.68 11.90
N ALA A 83 5.64 -17.60 10.96
CA ALA A 83 4.30 -18.05 10.61
C ALA A 83 3.66 -18.70 11.86
N ASN A 84 3.20 -17.87 12.79
CA ASN A 84 2.34 -18.28 13.87
C ASN A 84 1.04 -18.79 13.25
N ASN A 85 0.34 -19.65 13.99
CA ASN A 85 -0.97 -20.17 13.60
C ASN A 85 -1.78 -19.06 12.91
N PRO A 86 -2.30 -19.28 11.69
CA PRO A 86 -3.06 -18.25 10.98
C PRO A 86 -4.18 -17.64 11.83
N ASP A 87 -4.68 -18.41 12.81
CA ASP A 87 -5.74 -18.05 13.76
C ASP A 87 -5.27 -17.17 14.93
N GLN A 88 -3.97 -16.86 15.04
CA GLN A 88 -3.38 -15.99 16.08
C GLN A 88 -2.92 -14.62 15.54
N GLN A 89 -3.09 -14.35 14.24
CA GLN A 89 -2.71 -13.04 13.68
C GLN A 89 -3.76 -11.99 14.04
N TYR A 90 -3.31 -10.84 14.58
CA TYR A 90 -4.19 -9.76 14.98
C TYR A 90 -5.02 -9.22 13.80
N THR A 91 -6.32 -9.11 14.02
CA THR A 91 -7.34 -8.54 13.14
C THR A 91 -8.16 -7.54 13.94
N TYR A 92 -8.50 -6.40 13.34
CA TYR A 92 -9.28 -5.34 14.01
C TYR A 92 -10.63 -5.08 13.34
N ALA A 93 -11.08 -5.92 12.39
CA ALA A 93 -12.35 -5.69 11.71
C ALA A 93 -13.55 -5.68 12.66
N SER A 94 -13.49 -6.36 13.80
CA SER A 94 -14.51 -6.29 14.85
C SER A 94 -14.53 -4.96 15.60
N GLU A 95 -13.45 -4.18 15.54
CA GLU A 95 -13.34 -2.84 16.13
C GLU A 95 -13.82 -1.75 15.16
N ILE A 96 -14.05 -2.08 13.88
CA ILE A 96 -14.57 -1.14 12.90
C ILE A 96 -16.04 -0.87 13.20
N THR A 97 -16.37 0.39 13.41
CA THR A 97 -17.75 0.85 13.63
C THR A 97 -18.28 1.52 12.39
N SER A 98 -19.60 1.47 12.18
CA SER A 98 -20.24 2.22 11.11
C SER A 98 -21.71 2.44 11.43
N GLN A 99 -22.24 3.59 11.05
CA GLN A 99 -23.62 4.00 11.31
C GLN A 99 -24.42 4.06 10.01
N GLU A 100 -25.73 4.17 10.12
CA GLU A 100 -26.60 4.43 8.98
C GLU A 100 -26.19 5.77 8.33
N THR A 101 -26.01 5.76 7.01
CA THR A 101 -25.56 6.94 6.29
C THR A 101 -26.74 7.86 5.99
N PRO A 102 -26.80 9.07 6.57
CA PRO A 102 -27.93 9.95 6.39
C PRO A 102 -27.92 10.63 5.02
N ASP A 103 -29.11 11.01 4.56
CA ASP A 103 -29.31 11.86 3.37
C ASP A 103 -28.61 11.29 2.11
N MET A 104 -28.60 9.96 1.98
CA MET A 104 -27.96 9.26 0.88
C MET A 104 -28.99 8.92 -0.20
N ASP A 105 -28.84 9.52 -1.38
CA ASP A 105 -29.63 9.18 -2.55
C ASP A 105 -29.06 7.94 -3.24
N LEU A 106 -29.81 6.84 -3.22
CA LEU A 106 -29.37 5.55 -3.74
C LEU A 106 -29.92 5.27 -5.14
N PRO A 107 -29.05 4.93 -6.11
CA PRO A 107 -29.45 4.52 -7.45
C PRO A 107 -30.46 3.36 -7.45
N ASP A 108 -31.36 3.36 -8.46
CA ASP A 108 -32.47 2.40 -8.60
C ASP A 108 -32.05 0.93 -8.56
N LYS A 109 -30.84 0.61 -9.01
CA LYS A 109 -30.36 -0.77 -9.11
C LYS A 109 -29.79 -1.33 -7.81
N ILE A 110 -29.55 -0.49 -6.81
CA ILE A 110 -28.81 -0.87 -5.60
C ILE A 110 -29.55 -0.51 -4.31
N LYS A 111 -29.28 -1.27 -3.25
CA LYS A 111 -29.70 -0.97 -1.88
C LYS A 111 -28.55 -1.22 -0.92
N VAL A 112 -28.53 -0.50 0.21
CA VAL A 112 -27.64 -0.83 1.33
C VAL A 112 -28.34 -1.82 2.25
N LEU A 113 -27.61 -2.83 2.73
CA LEU A 113 -28.04 -3.67 3.84
C LEU A 113 -26.93 -3.73 4.90
N GLN A 114 -27.32 -3.74 6.17
CA GLN A 114 -26.43 -4.00 7.29
C GLN A 114 -26.40 -5.50 7.58
N THR A 115 -25.20 -6.06 7.69
CA THR A 115 -24.98 -7.46 8.08
C THR A 115 -24.19 -7.53 9.38
N SER A 116 -24.43 -8.59 10.17
CA SER A 116 -23.72 -8.81 11.43
C SER A 116 -22.22 -9.09 11.26
N LYS A 117 -21.81 -9.62 10.10
CA LYS A 117 -20.42 -10.04 9.84
C LYS A 117 -19.58 -9.04 9.06
N LYS A 118 -20.18 -8.29 8.14
CA LYS A 118 -19.46 -7.37 7.24
C LYS A 118 -19.85 -5.91 7.42
N GLY A 119 -20.75 -5.61 8.37
CA GLY A 119 -21.34 -4.28 8.48
C GLY A 119 -22.16 -3.95 7.24
N LYS A 120 -22.03 -2.70 6.76
CA LYS A 120 -22.75 -2.22 5.58
C LYS A 120 -22.26 -2.91 4.31
N GLY A 121 -23.18 -3.16 3.38
CA GLY A 121 -22.86 -3.65 2.05
C GLY A 121 -23.88 -3.18 1.03
N LEU A 122 -23.46 -3.06 -0.23
CA LEU A 122 -24.36 -2.82 -1.35
C LEU A 122 -24.89 -4.13 -1.92
N TYR A 123 -26.16 -4.15 -2.31
CA TYR A 123 -26.84 -5.31 -2.87
C TYR A 123 -27.65 -4.92 -4.10
N ALA A 124 -27.71 -5.83 -5.07
CA ALA A 124 -28.52 -5.63 -6.27
C ALA A 124 -30.03 -5.72 -5.92
N LYS A 125 -30.82 -4.73 -6.35
CA LYS A 125 -32.29 -4.75 -6.24
C LYS A 125 -32.94 -5.66 -7.30
N LYS A 126 -32.28 -5.85 -8.44
CA LYS A 126 -32.76 -6.64 -9.58
C LYS A 126 -31.60 -7.41 -10.24
N ASN A 127 -31.93 -8.33 -11.14
CA ASN A 127 -30.92 -8.99 -11.96
C ASN A 127 -30.20 -7.95 -12.85
N VAL A 128 -28.88 -8.06 -12.95
CA VAL A 128 -28.01 -7.18 -13.74
C VAL A 128 -27.13 -8.04 -14.63
N LYS A 129 -27.00 -7.65 -15.91
CA LYS A 129 -26.17 -8.37 -16.88
C LYS A 129 -24.73 -7.89 -16.84
N LYS A 130 -23.80 -8.78 -17.19
CA LYS A 130 -22.39 -8.43 -17.37
C LYS A 130 -22.25 -7.21 -18.30
N GLY A 131 -21.48 -6.22 -17.86
CA GLY A 131 -21.23 -4.99 -18.61
C GLY A 131 -22.24 -3.88 -18.35
N ASP A 132 -23.37 -4.16 -17.71
CA ASP A 132 -24.38 -3.15 -17.40
C ASP A 132 -23.83 -2.06 -16.48
N PHE A 133 -24.20 -0.82 -16.77
CA PHE A 133 -23.97 0.32 -15.88
C PHE A 133 -24.83 0.20 -14.63
N LEU A 134 -24.22 0.38 -13.45
CA LEU A 134 -24.89 0.34 -12.15
C LEU A 134 -25.18 1.75 -11.64
N TRP A 135 -24.15 2.59 -11.47
CA TRP A 135 -24.28 4.00 -11.10
C TRP A 135 -23.03 4.82 -11.45
N GLU A 136 -23.20 6.13 -11.41
CA GLU A 136 -22.11 7.11 -11.40
C GLU A 136 -22.18 7.92 -10.11
N GLU A 137 -21.03 8.36 -9.63
CA GLU A 137 -20.93 9.05 -8.35
C GLU A 137 -19.85 10.13 -8.41
N LYS A 138 -20.22 11.34 -7.98
CA LYS A 138 -19.27 12.44 -7.80
C LYS A 138 -18.60 12.33 -6.42
N PRO A 139 -17.37 12.85 -6.25
CA PRO A 139 -16.70 12.86 -4.95
C PRO A 139 -17.54 13.55 -3.87
N LEU A 140 -17.67 12.92 -2.71
CA LEU A 140 -18.17 13.60 -1.51
C LEU A 140 -17.11 14.57 -1.00
N PHE A 141 -15.88 14.08 -0.86
CA PHE A 141 -14.70 14.89 -0.60
C PHE A 141 -13.65 14.60 -1.65
N TYR A 142 -13.25 15.65 -2.35
CA TYR A 142 -12.10 15.62 -3.23
C TYR A 142 -10.87 16.11 -2.45
N VAL A 143 -9.69 15.56 -2.70
CA VAL A 143 -8.41 16.08 -2.21
C VAL A 143 -7.40 16.04 -3.37
N PRO A 144 -6.78 17.17 -3.78
CA PRO A 144 -5.77 17.15 -4.83
C PRO A 144 -4.57 16.32 -4.36
N PRO A 145 -3.88 15.62 -5.27
CA PRO A 145 -2.69 14.86 -4.90
C PRO A 145 -1.64 15.75 -4.24
N LEU A 146 -1.15 15.36 -3.06
CA LEU A 146 -0.11 16.10 -2.33
C LEU A 146 1.17 16.25 -3.16
N ALA A 147 1.52 15.24 -3.95
CA ALA A 147 2.66 15.27 -4.87
C ALA A 147 2.61 16.43 -5.88
N ASN A 148 1.41 16.93 -6.20
CA ASN A 148 1.24 18.04 -7.14
C ASN A 148 1.27 19.41 -6.43
N MET A 149 1.43 19.47 -5.10
CA MET A 149 1.27 20.71 -4.34
C MET A 149 2.26 21.81 -4.76
N THR A 150 3.52 21.46 -5.01
CA THR A 150 4.52 22.42 -5.51
C THR A 150 4.12 23.01 -6.86
N LEU A 151 3.49 22.20 -7.74
CA LEU A 151 3.02 22.67 -9.04
C LEU A 151 1.76 23.54 -8.89
N ILE A 152 0.88 23.20 -7.95
CA ILE A 152 -0.31 23.99 -7.62
C ILE A 152 0.10 25.38 -7.13
N LYS A 153 0.99 25.46 -6.12
CA LYS A 153 1.49 26.73 -5.55
C LYS A 153 2.11 27.66 -6.60
N ASN A 154 2.72 27.07 -7.62
CA ASN A 154 3.37 27.80 -8.72
C ASN A 154 2.44 28.08 -9.92
N GLY A 155 1.13 27.81 -9.81
CA GLY A 155 0.18 28.03 -10.90
C GLY A 155 0.43 27.15 -12.13
N LYS A 156 1.11 26.00 -11.96
CA LYS A 156 1.38 25.01 -13.02
C LYS A 156 0.39 23.83 -12.99
N ALA A 157 -0.37 23.70 -11.92
CA ALA A 157 -1.43 22.72 -11.78
C ALA A 157 -2.68 23.39 -11.18
N CYS A 158 -3.86 22.83 -11.47
CA CYS A 158 -5.11 23.34 -10.95
C CYS A 158 -5.16 23.26 -9.41
N SER A 159 -5.54 24.36 -8.75
CA SER A 159 -5.69 24.42 -7.28
C SER A 159 -6.66 23.38 -6.72
N TYR A 160 -7.78 23.14 -7.42
CA TYR A 160 -8.78 22.17 -6.98
C TYR A 160 -8.41 20.73 -7.35
N CYS A 161 -8.22 20.43 -8.64
CA CYS A 161 -8.11 19.06 -9.14
C CYS A 161 -6.67 18.55 -9.33
N GLY A 162 -5.67 19.40 -9.11
CA GLY A 162 -4.26 19.05 -9.29
C GLY A 162 -3.85 18.71 -10.72
N LYS A 163 -4.74 18.84 -11.72
CA LYS A 163 -4.43 18.60 -13.13
C LYS A 163 -3.37 19.59 -13.62
N LEU A 164 -2.34 19.09 -14.28
CA LEU A 164 -1.31 19.92 -14.91
C LEU A 164 -1.93 20.86 -15.95
N LEU A 165 -1.56 22.13 -15.89
CA LEU A 165 -1.97 23.14 -16.84
C LEU A 165 -0.96 23.14 -17.98
N THR A 166 -1.38 22.76 -19.19
CA THR A 166 -0.51 22.80 -20.37
C THR A 166 -0.23 24.25 -20.75
N GLN A 167 0.98 24.53 -21.27
CA GLN A 167 1.39 25.88 -21.67
C GLN A 167 0.38 26.57 -22.62
N GLY A 168 -0.40 25.82 -23.41
CA GLY A 168 -1.46 26.35 -24.28
C GLY A 168 -2.70 26.93 -23.57
N THR A 169 -2.80 26.79 -22.23
CA THR A 169 -3.75 27.58 -21.44
C THR A 169 -3.26 29.01 -21.19
N ARG A 170 -1.95 29.26 -21.37
CA ARG A 170 -1.38 30.59 -21.59
C ARG A 170 -1.43 30.85 -23.10
N GLY A 171 -2.01 31.96 -23.53
CA GLY A 171 -2.09 32.28 -24.96
C GLY A 171 -0.70 32.31 -25.61
N ASN A 172 -0.65 32.07 -26.92
CA ASN A 172 0.57 32.11 -27.77
C ASN A 172 1.38 33.41 -27.71
N SER A 173 0.93 34.43 -26.96
CA SER A 173 1.52 35.77 -26.90
C SER A 173 2.38 36.03 -25.67
N GLY A 174 2.64 35.04 -24.80
CA GLY A 174 3.54 35.21 -23.65
C GLY A 174 3.04 36.16 -22.54
N VAL A 175 1.84 36.74 -22.70
CA VAL A 175 1.17 37.59 -21.70
C VAL A 175 0.05 36.77 -21.05
N SER A 176 0.19 36.52 -19.76
CA SER A 176 -0.78 35.79 -18.94
C SER A 176 -1.98 36.67 -18.61
N TYR A 177 -2.93 36.82 -19.53
CA TYR A 177 -4.20 37.47 -19.21
C TYR A 177 -5.01 36.62 -18.25
N LEU A 178 -5.36 37.21 -17.11
CA LEU A 178 -6.29 36.73 -16.09
C LEU A 178 -7.58 36.22 -16.75
N ARG A 179 -7.74 34.90 -16.92
CA ARG A 179 -8.92 34.31 -17.60
C ARG A 179 -10.13 34.19 -16.68
N GLY A 180 -10.19 34.98 -15.61
CA GLY A 180 -11.14 34.81 -14.51
C GLY A 180 -10.99 33.46 -13.78
N LEU A 181 -9.93 32.71 -14.05
CA LEU A 181 -9.60 31.40 -13.48
C LEU A 181 -8.41 31.47 -12.53
N ASP A 182 -7.87 32.65 -12.29
CA ASP A 182 -6.78 32.92 -11.38
C ASP A 182 -7.34 33.31 -10.01
N CYS A 183 -6.58 33.09 -8.95
CA CYS A 183 -6.87 33.66 -7.64
C CYS A 183 -6.44 35.13 -7.60
N ASP A 184 -7.25 35.97 -6.97
CA ASP A 184 -6.96 37.41 -6.86
C ASP A 184 -5.94 37.73 -5.74
N VAL A 185 -5.53 36.72 -4.95
CA VAL A 185 -4.67 36.88 -3.76
C VAL A 185 -3.34 36.12 -3.88
N CYS A 186 -3.33 34.96 -4.53
CA CYS A 186 -2.13 34.14 -4.67
C CYS A 186 -1.92 33.64 -6.10
N SER A 187 -0.77 33.03 -6.37
CA SER A 187 -0.36 32.55 -7.69
C SER A 187 -1.09 31.28 -8.19
N GLU A 188 -2.09 30.80 -7.48
CA GLU A 188 -2.81 29.58 -7.84
C GLU A 188 -3.91 29.82 -8.87
N ILE A 189 -4.14 28.82 -9.72
CA ILE A 189 -5.01 28.90 -10.89
C ILE A 189 -5.93 27.69 -10.94
N TRP A 190 -7.13 27.84 -11.49
CA TRP A 190 -8.08 26.74 -11.77
C TRP A 190 -8.10 26.38 -13.26
N CYS A 191 -8.28 25.10 -13.58
CA CYS A 191 -8.34 24.65 -14.98
C CYS A 191 -9.70 24.93 -15.66
N SER A 192 -10.75 25.17 -14.87
CA SER A 192 -12.11 25.41 -15.36
C SER A 192 -12.92 26.26 -14.37
N LYS A 193 -14.01 26.87 -14.87
CA LYS A 193 -14.96 27.61 -14.02
C LYS A 193 -15.60 26.70 -12.96
N GLU A 194 -15.86 25.44 -13.29
CA GLU A 194 -16.37 24.46 -12.34
C GLU A 194 -15.39 24.25 -11.18
N CYS A 195 -14.10 24.03 -11.46
CA CYS A 195 -13.08 23.89 -10.43
C CYS A 195 -12.99 25.15 -9.54
N LYS A 196 -13.02 26.35 -10.15
CA LYS A 196 -12.99 27.60 -9.39
C LYS A 196 -14.23 27.76 -8.51
N ASN A 197 -15.41 27.51 -9.05
CA ASN A 197 -16.66 27.66 -8.30
C ASN A 197 -16.74 26.69 -7.12
N THR A 198 -16.29 25.44 -7.31
CA THR A 198 -16.28 24.41 -6.26
C THR A 198 -15.26 24.71 -5.16
N ASP A 199 -14.08 25.21 -5.52
CA ASP A 199 -12.96 25.34 -4.58
C ASP A 199 -12.80 26.73 -3.97
N SER A 200 -13.21 27.79 -4.68
CA SER A 200 -12.93 29.20 -4.32
C SER A 200 -13.16 29.55 -2.85
N LYS A 201 -14.27 29.09 -2.26
CA LYS A 201 -14.59 29.34 -0.85
C LYS A 201 -13.62 28.64 0.10
N ILE A 202 -13.39 27.34 -0.10
CA ILE A 202 -12.48 26.54 0.74
C ILE A 202 -11.05 27.02 0.55
N HIS A 203 -10.64 27.27 -0.69
CA HIS A 203 -9.36 27.86 -1.05
C HIS A 203 -9.13 29.17 -0.29
N ALA A 204 -10.10 30.08 -0.32
CA ALA A 204 -9.99 31.34 0.40
C ALA A 204 -9.88 31.13 1.91
N SER A 205 -10.69 30.25 2.50
CA SER A 205 -10.61 29.94 3.94
C SER A 205 -9.29 29.31 4.36
N LEU A 206 -8.72 28.44 3.53
CA LEU A 206 -7.50 27.69 3.84
C LEU A 206 -6.22 28.46 3.55
N LYS A 207 -6.21 29.31 2.53
CA LYS A 207 -4.96 29.93 2.02
C LYS A 207 -4.91 31.43 2.20
N HIS A 208 -6.05 32.08 2.42
CA HIS A 208 -6.12 33.54 2.53
C HIS A 208 -6.59 33.95 3.91
N ASN A 209 -5.80 34.78 4.57
CA ASN A 209 -6.33 35.59 5.64
C ASN A 209 -7.19 36.68 5.01
N VAL A 210 -8.47 36.42 4.75
CA VAL A 210 -9.41 37.45 4.30
C VAL A 210 -9.29 38.63 5.27
N TYR A 211 -8.77 39.74 4.76
CA TYR A 211 -8.36 40.93 5.50
C TYR A 211 -9.45 41.99 5.37
N HIS A 212 -10.13 42.30 6.48
CA HIS A 212 -10.70 43.61 6.71
C HIS A 212 -10.28 44.05 8.12
N PRO A 213 -9.26 44.92 8.25
CA PRO A 213 -8.68 45.28 9.54
C PRO A 213 -9.63 46.10 10.42
N SER A 214 -10.72 46.62 9.86
CA SER A 214 -11.70 47.46 10.57
C SER A 214 -12.96 46.71 11.04
N LYS A 215 -13.10 45.41 10.75
CA LYS A 215 -14.23 44.60 11.23
C LYS A 215 -13.80 43.17 11.47
N SER A 216 -13.72 42.77 12.75
CA SER A 216 -14.19 41.45 13.22
C SER A 216 -13.53 41.09 14.56
N ASN A 217 -14.32 41.20 15.62
CA ASN A 217 -14.09 40.56 16.90
C ASN A 217 -14.53 39.07 16.85
N THR A 218 -14.55 38.44 15.67
CA THR A 218 -15.07 37.09 15.44
C THR A 218 -13.90 36.14 15.15
N ARG A 219 -13.64 35.21 16.08
CA ARG A 219 -12.65 34.13 15.89
C ARG A 219 -12.96 33.36 14.61
N LYS A 220 -12.01 33.27 13.67
CA LYS A 220 -12.16 32.49 12.43
C LYS A 220 -12.17 31.00 12.76
N ASN A 221 -13.06 30.25 12.11
CA ASN A 221 -13.14 28.78 12.28
C ASN A 221 -11.92 28.04 11.68
N ILE A 222 -11.22 28.67 10.75
CA ILE A 222 -10.04 28.13 10.07
C ILE A 222 -8.91 29.16 10.13
N ASN A 223 -7.73 28.73 10.56
CA ASN A 223 -6.49 29.52 10.54
C ASN A 223 -5.67 29.20 9.29
N ALA A 224 -5.69 30.09 8.31
CA ALA A 224 -5.00 29.89 7.02
C ALA A 224 -3.47 29.79 7.17
N ASN A 225 -2.86 30.57 8.07
CA ASN A 225 -1.40 30.50 8.29
C ASN A 225 -0.99 29.14 8.85
N ALA A 226 -1.76 28.62 9.82
CA ALA A 226 -1.53 27.29 10.37
C ALA A 226 -1.75 26.20 9.31
N TYR A 227 -2.74 26.36 8.42
CA TYR A 227 -2.96 25.42 7.32
C TYR A 227 -1.78 25.38 6.36
N LEU A 228 -1.23 26.53 5.98
CA LEU A 228 -0.06 26.60 5.09
C LEU A 228 1.15 25.91 5.72
N ALA A 229 1.39 26.11 7.02
CA ALA A 229 2.45 25.43 7.76
C ALA A 229 2.22 23.90 7.82
N LEU A 230 0.99 23.46 8.11
CA LEU A 230 0.62 22.03 8.09
C LEU A 230 0.81 21.44 6.69
N GLN A 231 0.45 22.17 5.64
CA GLN A 231 0.60 21.71 4.26
C GLN A 231 2.08 21.51 3.89
N ASP A 232 2.96 22.43 4.30
CA ASP A 232 4.40 22.30 4.09
C ASP A 232 4.99 21.13 4.89
N TYR A 233 4.54 20.93 6.13
CA TYR A 233 4.90 19.76 6.93
C TYR A 233 4.47 18.46 6.24
N CYS A 234 3.22 18.37 5.79
CA CYS A 234 2.73 17.17 5.08
C CYS A 234 3.54 16.90 3.82
N LEU A 235 3.91 17.94 3.06
CA LEU A 235 4.74 17.80 1.86
C LEU A 235 6.15 17.30 2.20
N LYS A 236 6.75 17.79 3.28
CA LYS A 236 8.06 17.34 3.75
C LYS A 236 8.02 15.87 4.21
N GLU A 237 7.05 15.51 5.04
CA GLU A 237 6.91 14.16 5.61
C GLU A 237 6.15 13.18 4.69
N GLN A 238 5.76 13.62 3.49
CA GLN A 238 4.94 12.86 2.53
C GLN A 238 3.64 12.29 3.13
N TRP A 239 3.05 13.01 4.08
CA TRP A 239 1.93 12.52 4.87
C TRP A 239 0.56 12.87 4.25
N ASN A 240 0.16 12.05 3.28
CA ASN A 240 -1.11 12.22 2.55
C ASN A 240 -2.36 12.20 3.45
N ALA A 241 -2.37 11.34 4.47
CA ALA A 241 -3.53 11.18 5.35
C ALA A 241 -3.84 12.46 6.13
N LEU A 242 -2.82 13.05 6.78
CA LEU A 242 -2.96 14.31 7.52
C LEU A 242 -3.44 15.43 6.60
N TYR A 243 -2.79 15.59 5.45
CA TYR A 243 -3.19 16.57 4.43
C TYR A 243 -4.66 16.42 4.03
N SER A 244 -5.09 15.19 3.81
CA SER A 244 -6.45 14.87 3.35
C SER A 244 -7.49 15.14 4.43
N ILE A 245 -7.27 14.68 5.66
CA ILE A 245 -8.24 14.91 6.75
C ILE A 245 -8.37 16.40 7.09
N THR A 246 -7.29 17.18 7.02
CA THR A 246 -7.36 18.63 7.21
C THR A 246 -8.23 19.28 6.15
N ARG A 247 -8.10 18.88 4.88
CA ARG A 247 -8.93 19.43 3.80
C ARG A 247 -10.38 18.96 3.90
N ILE A 248 -10.62 17.69 4.23
CA ILE A 248 -11.96 17.14 4.48
C ILE A 248 -12.64 17.91 5.62
N TYR A 249 -11.94 18.12 6.74
CA TYR A 249 -12.50 18.82 7.88
C TYR A 249 -12.75 20.30 7.59
N ALA A 250 -11.87 20.95 6.82
CA ALA A 250 -12.12 22.32 6.33
C ALA A 250 -13.41 22.43 5.52
N ASP A 251 -13.72 21.41 4.70
CA ASP A 251 -14.98 21.33 3.96
C ASP A 251 -16.17 21.07 4.89
N ILE A 252 -16.03 20.19 5.88
CA ILE A 252 -17.05 19.92 6.91
C ILE A 252 -17.40 21.19 7.69
N VAL A 253 -16.43 21.91 8.24
CA VAL A 253 -16.70 23.14 9.02
C VAL A 253 -17.21 24.30 8.16
N SER A 254 -17.02 24.22 6.84
CA SER A 254 -17.56 25.19 5.87
C SER A 254 -18.99 24.82 5.40
N ASP A 255 -19.42 23.57 5.61
CA ASP A 255 -20.74 23.08 5.27
C ASP A 255 -21.79 23.48 6.32
N LYS A 256 -22.59 24.50 5.98
CA LYS A 256 -23.66 24.99 6.86
C LYS A 256 -24.82 23.99 7.05
N SER A 257 -24.94 22.99 6.18
CA SER A 257 -26.01 21.98 6.29
C SER A 257 -25.73 20.92 7.37
N GLY A 258 -24.46 20.75 7.74
CA GLY A 258 -24.01 19.68 8.64
C GLY A 258 -24.18 18.26 8.07
N VAL A 259 -24.57 18.12 6.79
CA VAL A 259 -24.77 16.81 6.15
C VAL A 259 -23.42 16.13 5.96
N LYS A 260 -22.38 16.86 5.54
CA LYS A 260 -21.04 16.30 5.31
C LYS A 260 -20.42 15.69 6.56
N GLU A 261 -20.58 16.35 7.70
CA GLU A 261 -20.12 15.84 9.00
C GLU A 261 -20.80 14.51 9.33
N ARG A 262 -22.14 14.49 9.26
CA ARG A 262 -22.92 13.29 9.57
C ARG A 262 -22.61 12.14 8.60
N GLN A 263 -22.43 12.43 7.31
CA GLN A 263 -22.06 11.43 6.31
C GLN A 263 -20.65 10.87 6.51
N PHE A 264 -19.65 11.72 6.81
CA PHE A 264 -18.30 11.28 7.12
C PHE A 264 -18.27 10.44 8.40
N SER A 265 -18.98 10.88 9.44
CA SER A 265 -19.09 10.14 10.71
C SER A 265 -19.87 8.83 10.61
N ALA A 266 -20.72 8.68 9.59
CA ALA A 266 -21.41 7.42 9.33
C ALA A 266 -20.57 6.40 8.54
N MET A 267 -19.40 6.75 8.00
CA MET A 267 -18.54 5.82 7.25
C MET A 267 -18.01 4.67 8.10
N ALA A 268 -17.24 3.76 7.52
CA ALA A 268 -16.47 2.81 8.33
C ALA A 268 -15.42 3.59 9.12
N ARG A 269 -15.46 3.49 10.45
CA ARG A 269 -14.61 4.24 11.38
C ARG A 269 -13.77 3.31 12.22
N ILE A 270 -12.49 3.67 12.38
CA ILE A 270 -11.51 2.95 13.19
C ILE A 270 -10.43 3.94 13.62
N SER A 271 -9.83 3.75 14.80
CA SER A 271 -8.65 4.52 15.19
C SER A 271 -7.43 4.10 14.35
N GLN A 272 -6.65 5.08 13.90
CA GLN A 272 -5.41 4.82 13.19
C GLN A 272 -4.39 4.03 14.04
N GLU A 273 -4.42 4.18 15.37
CA GLU A 273 -3.58 3.39 16.29
C GLU A 273 -3.91 1.90 16.22
N THR A 274 -5.21 1.55 16.23
CA THR A 274 -5.68 0.18 16.11
C THR A 274 -5.19 -0.46 14.80
N ARG A 275 -5.28 0.28 13.69
CA ARG A 275 -4.76 -0.20 12.40
C ARG A 275 -3.26 -0.44 12.45
N TYR A 276 -2.52 0.44 13.12
CA TYR A 276 -1.08 0.33 13.27
C TYR A 276 -0.65 -0.91 14.06
N LYS A 277 -1.44 -1.36 15.03
CA LYS A 277 -1.20 -2.64 15.74
C LYS A 277 -1.16 -3.84 14.79
N ALA A 278 -1.93 -3.83 13.69
CA ALA A 278 -1.90 -4.91 12.70
C ALA A 278 -0.66 -4.89 11.81
N LEU A 279 -0.11 -3.71 11.52
CA LEU A 279 1.20 -3.58 10.88
C LEU A 279 2.26 -4.26 11.75
N ASN A 280 2.29 -3.97 13.05
CA ASN A 280 3.23 -4.54 14.02
C ASN A 280 3.03 -6.04 14.28
N SER A 281 1.79 -6.53 14.19
CA SER A 281 1.47 -7.96 14.36
C SER A 281 1.72 -8.80 13.11
N SER A 282 2.07 -8.15 12.00
CA SER A 282 2.56 -8.84 10.80
C SER A 282 4.02 -9.19 10.99
N ALA A 283 4.40 -10.35 10.49
CA ALA A 283 5.77 -10.56 10.06
C ALA A 283 6.20 -9.42 9.12
N GLY A 284 6.92 -8.43 9.64
CA GLY A 284 7.63 -7.37 8.94
C GLY A 284 6.72 -6.41 8.18
N SER A 285 6.25 -5.33 8.80
CA SER A 285 5.77 -4.20 8.00
C SER A 285 6.95 -3.65 7.18
N PHE A 286 6.93 -3.87 5.87
CA PHE A 286 8.09 -3.77 4.97
C PHE A 286 8.41 -2.36 4.45
N ASP A 287 7.71 -1.33 4.93
CA ASP A 287 7.71 -0.01 4.26
C ASP A 287 8.34 1.16 5.03
N ASN A 288 8.82 1.00 6.27
CA ASN A 288 9.45 2.14 6.97
C ASN A 288 10.97 2.02 6.97
N PHE A 289 11.60 2.85 6.13
CA PHE A 289 13.03 3.14 6.16
C PHE A 289 13.48 3.41 7.61
N GLN A 290 14.49 2.65 8.05
CA GLN A 290 15.32 2.93 9.23
C GLN A 290 14.71 2.78 10.64
N GLY A 291 14.37 1.57 11.09
CA GLY A 291 14.26 1.29 12.53
C GLY A 291 13.49 0.03 12.87
N GLY A 292 13.89 -0.69 13.93
CA GLY A 292 13.16 -1.88 14.39
C GLY A 292 11.77 -1.56 14.94
N ALA A 293 10.87 -2.54 14.99
CA ALA A 293 9.43 -2.38 15.29
C ALA A 293 9.08 -1.55 16.55
N LEU A 294 9.88 -1.57 17.62
CA LEU A 294 9.65 -0.74 18.82
C LEU A 294 9.98 0.74 18.60
N PHE A 295 11.12 1.06 17.97
CA PHE A 295 11.51 2.45 17.68
C PHE A 295 10.59 3.11 16.67
N VAL A 296 10.02 2.33 15.75
CA VAL A 296 9.04 2.82 14.79
C VAL A 296 7.72 3.20 15.49
N GLN A 297 7.33 2.52 16.57
CA GLN A 297 6.09 2.85 17.28
C GLN A 297 6.17 4.20 18.00
N GLU A 298 7.26 4.44 18.75
CA GLU A 298 7.46 5.72 19.47
C GLU A 298 7.60 6.90 18.49
N GLN A 299 8.36 6.71 17.40
CA GLN A 299 8.48 7.72 16.34
C GLN A 299 7.13 7.99 15.67
N GLN A 300 6.33 6.95 15.42
CA GLN A 300 5.02 7.10 14.80
C GLN A 300 4.02 7.82 15.70
N GLU A 301 4.03 7.53 17.01
CA GLU A 301 3.19 8.24 17.98
C GLU A 301 3.61 9.71 18.12
N SER A 302 4.91 9.99 18.13
CA SER A 302 5.43 11.37 18.11
C SER A 302 4.96 12.12 16.86
N LEU A 303 5.02 11.48 15.69
CA LEU A 303 4.52 12.04 14.43
C LEU A 303 3.01 12.33 14.51
N TRP A 304 2.21 11.43 15.09
CA TRP A 304 0.77 11.66 15.31
C TRP A 304 0.47 12.83 16.25
N LYS A 305 1.21 12.96 17.35
CA LYS A 305 1.06 14.09 18.27
C LYS A 305 1.44 15.42 17.63
N GLU A 306 2.52 15.46 16.85
CA GLU A 306 2.91 16.65 16.09
C GLU A 306 1.84 16.99 15.04
N GLY A 307 1.37 15.99 14.29
CA GLY A 307 0.28 16.16 13.32
C GLY A 307 -1.01 16.69 13.96
N PHE A 308 -1.38 16.19 15.14
CA PHE A 308 -2.54 16.67 15.89
C PHE A 308 -2.36 18.12 16.36
N SER A 309 -1.16 18.49 16.83
CA SER A 309 -0.84 19.86 17.22
C SER A 309 -1.00 20.82 16.03
N LEU A 310 -0.43 20.47 14.88
CA LEU A 310 -0.60 21.23 13.64
C LEU A 310 -2.06 21.32 13.23
N PHE A 311 -2.80 20.21 13.26
CA PHE A 311 -4.24 20.18 12.92
C PHE A 311 -5.06 21.09 13.85
N SER A 312 -4.78 21.03 15.15
CA SER A 312 -5.45 21.85 16.17
C SER A 312 -5.24 23.34 15.94
N ASN A 313 -4.03 23.73 15.51
CA ASN A 313 -3.73 25.11 15.15
C ASN A 313 -4.52 25.61 13.92
N VAL A 314 -4.90 24.70 13.00
CA VAL A 314 -5.78 25.03 11.87
C VAL A 314 -7.22 25.26 12.33
N PHE A 315 -7.71 24.48 13.29
CA PHE A 315 -9.11 24.49 13.75
C PHE A 315 -9.26 24.75 15.26
N PRO A 316 -8.76 25.88 15.79
CA PRO A 316 -8.72 26.12 17.24
C PRO A 316 -10.11 26.08 17.88
N ASN A 317 -11.12 26.66 17.24
CA ASN A 317 -12.50 26.65 17.76
C ASN A 317 -13.07 25.22 17.91
N SER A 318 -12.73 24.31 16.99
CA SER A 318 -13.21 22.91 17.09
C SER A 318 -12.59 22.16 18.26
N VAL A 319 -11.36 22.52 18.64
CA VAL A 319 -10.69 21.95 19.81
C VAL A 319 -11.21 22.59 21.09
N ASP A 320 -11.33 23.92 21.11
CA ASP A 320 -11.88 24.67 22.25
C ASP A 320 -13.32 24.22 22.61
N GLU A 321 -14.14 23.91 21.59
CA GLU A 321 -15.51 23.41 21.76
C GLU A 321 -15.57 21.91 22.09
N GLY A 322 -14.43 21.20 22.14
CA GLY A 322 -14.36 19.77 22.42
C GLY A 322 -14.87 18.86 21.29
N LYS A 323 -15.14 19.41 20.10
CA LYS A 323 -15.54 18.62 18.91
C LYS A 323 -14.40 17.76 18.38
N ILE A 324 -13.19 18.28 18.45
CA ILE A 324 -11.97 17.58 18.05
C ILE A 324 -11.06 17.42 19.26
N ASN A 325 -10.75 16.17 19.58
CA ASN A 325 -9.70 15.78 20.49
C ASN A 325 -8.75 14.81 19.78
N TYR A 326 -7.71 14.36 20.47
CA TYR A 326 -6.71 13.46 19.88
C TYR A 326 -7.34 12.14 19.40
N ASP A 327 -8.27 11.57 20.18
CA ASP A 327 -8.94 10.32 19.80
C ASP A 327 -9.76 10.48 18.52
N GLU A 328 -10.57 11.55 18.42
CA GLU A 328 -11.35 11.84 17.21
C GLU A 328 -10.43 12.08 16.01
N PHE A 329 -9.32 12.80 16.18
CA PHE A 329 -8.31 12.96 15.15
C PHE A 329 -7.75 11.61 14.65
N MET A 330 -7.47 10.68 15.58
CA MET A 330 -7.01 9.33 15.21
C MET A 330 -8.10 8.52 14.49
N TYR A 331 -9.37 8.69 14.86
CA TYR A 331 -10.49 8.11 14.12
C TYR A 331 -10.64 8.74 12.72
N MET A 332 -10.46 10.04 12.56
CA MET A 332 -10.53 10.69 11.25
C MET A 332 -9.43 10.18 10.32
N LEU A 333 -8.20 10.04 10.81
CA LEU A 333 -7.09 9.41 10.07
C LEU A 333 -7.44 7.98 9.64
N GLY A 334 -7.90 7.17 10.59
CA GLY A 334 -8.24 5.78 10.32
C GLY A 334 -9.40 5.64 9.33
N THR A 335 -10.45 6.44 9.49
CA THR A 335 -11.60 6.57 8.58
C THR A 335 -11.14 6.92 7.17
N PHE A 336 -10.28 7.92 7.02
CA PHE A 336 -9.74 8.29 5.72
C PHE A 336 -8.98 7.12 5.07
N ASN A 337 -8.02 6.47 5.76
CA ASN A 337 -7.24 5.41 5.07
C ASN A 337 -7.99 4.07 4.87
N ILE A 338 -9.21 3.86 5.38
CA ILE A 338 -10.01 2.67 5.02
C ILE A 338 -11.10 2.95 3.99
N ASN A 339 -11.50 4.22 3.79
CA ASN A 339 -12.58 4.58 2.85
C ASN A 339 -12.11 5.29 1.58
N ASN A 340 -10.89 5.85 1.54
CA ASN A 340 -10.44 6.59 0.36
C ASN A 340 -10.13 5.68 -0.83
N LEU A 341 -10.42 6.21 -2.01
CA LEU A 341 -10.03 5.67 -3.31
C LEU A 341 -9.23 6.77 -4.02
N ASP A 342 -7.92 6.57 -4.17
CA ASP A 342 -7.02 7.56 -4.79
C ASP A 342 -7.04 8.95 -4.11
N SER A 343 -7.10 8.97 -2.77
CA SER A 343 -7.25 10.19 -1.95
C SER A 343 -8.58 10.92 -2.11
N VAL A 344 -9.59 10.26 -2.70
CA VAL A 344 -10.95 10.78 -2.86
C VAL A 344 -11.92 9.95 -2.03
N ILE A 345 -12.90 10.59 -1.41
CA ILE A 345 -13.96 9.92 -0.64
C ILE A 345 -15.25 9.93 -1.45
N PHE A 346 -15.83 8.74 -1.60
CA PHE A 346 -17.11 8.50 -2.26
C PHE A 346 -18.08 7.88 -1.25
N LEU A 347 -19.29 8.42 -1.17
CA LEU A 347 -20.29 8.03 -0.19
C LEU A 347 -20.86 6.64 -0.47
N ILE A 348 -21.30 6.37 -1.70
CA ILE A 348 -21.92 5.10 -2.09
C ILE A 348 -20.82 4.05 -2.31
N GLN A 349 -19.75 4.37 -3.05
CA GLN A 349 -18.70 3.41 -3.35
C GLN A 349 -18.01 2.84 -2.09
N SER A 350 -17.89 3.60 -1.00
CA SER A 350 -17.30 3.11 0.27
C SER A 350 -18.09 1.95 0.90
N HIS A 351 -19.33 1.70 0.47
CA HIS A 351 -20.16 0.57 0.90
C HIS A 351 -19.91 -0.74 0.11
N LEU A 352 -19.03 -0.74 -0.91
CA LEU A 352 -18.63 -1.96 -1.61
C LEU A 352 -17.68 -2.78 -0.75
N ASN A 353 -18.13 -3.96 -0.31
CA ASN A 353 -17.29 -4.91 0.42
C ASN A 353 -16.27 -5.61 -0.49
N HIS A 354 -15.24 -6.16 0.13
CA HIS A 354 -14.21 -6.92 -0.54
C HIS A 354 -14.68 -8.31 -1.01
N ASN A 355 -14.27 -8.68 -2.23
CA ASN A 355 -14.14 -10.06 -2.67
C ASN A 355 -12.93 -10.20 -3.60
N CYS A 356 -12.13 -11.27 -3.46
CA CYS A 356 -10.97 -11.50 -4.35
C CYS A 356 -11.39 -11.86 -5.79
N GLU A 357 -12.65 -12.20 -5.99
CA GLU A 357 -13.30 -12.34 -7.29
C GLU A 357 -14.56 -11.44 -7.31
N PRO A 358 -14.37 -10.12 -7.52
CA PRO A 358 -15.45 -9.16 -7.42
C PRO A 358 -16.46 -9.31 -8.56
N ASN A 359 -17.70 -8.87 -8.31
CA ASN A 359 -18.75 -8.83 -9.34
C ASN A 359 -19.01 -7.41 -9.89
N THR A 360 -18.28 -6.40 -9.42
CA THR A 360 -18.32 -5.04 -9.97
C THR A 360 -16.96 -4.59 -10.50
N THR A 361 -16.98 -3.63 -11.43
CA THR A 361 -15.80 -2.91 -11.91
C THR A 361 -16.01 -1.43 -11.65
N VAL A 362 -15.12 -0.84 -10.85
CA VAL A 362 -15.10 0.60 -10.56
C VAL A 362 -14.11 1.27 -11.52
N LYS A 363 -14.60 2.23 -12.31
CA LYS A 363 -13.79 3.03 -13.24
C LYS A 363 -13.78 4.47 -12.75
N LEU A 364 -12.63 4.94 -12.27
CA LEU A 364 -12.44 6.38 -12.03
C LEU A 364 -12.33 7.09 -13.38
N SER A 365 -12.95 8.27 -13.48
CA SER A 365 -12.70 9.13 -14.64
C SER A 365 -11.24 9.60 -14.65
N SER A 366 -10.69 9.82 -15.85
CA SER A 366 -9.37 10.42 -16.02
C SER A 366 -9.30 11.81 -15.39
N ASN A 367 -10.41 12.53 -15.42
CA ASN A 367 -10.63 13.72 -14.63
C ASN A 367 -11.32 13.34 -13.32
N ARG A 368 -10.55 13.18 -12.24
CA ARG A 368 -11.05 12.67 -10.96
C ARG A 368 -12.21 13.49 -10.35
N THR A 369 -12.41 14.75 -10.77
CA THR A 369 -13.55 15.56 -10.32
C THR A 369 -14.88 15.09 -10.89
N GLU A 370 -14.87 14.39 -12.03
CA GLU A 370 -16.06 13.75 -12.61
C GLU A 370 -16.47 12.49 -11.84
N GLY A 371 -15.62 12.03 -10.93
CA GLY A 371 -15.89 10.93 -10.02
C GLY A 371 -15.66 9.56 -10.65
N LEU A 372 -16.58 8.64 -10.38
CA LEU A 372 -16.46 7.24 -10.78
C LEU A 372 -17.74 6.71 -11.45
N LYS A 373 -17.57 5.63 -12.20
CA LYS A 373 -18.65 4.84 -12.80
C LYS A 373 -18.47 3.38 -12.42
N VAL A 374 -19.55 2.73 -12.01
CA VAL A 374 -19.52 1.32 -11.62
C VAL A 374 -20.36 0.49 -12.58
N TYR A 375 -19.78 -0.64 -13.00
CA TYR A 375 -20.39 -1.58 -13.95
C TYR A 375 -20.38 -2.99 -13.37
N ALA A 376 -21.28 -3.85 -13.85
CA ALA A 376 -21.27 -5.26 -13.52
C ALA A 376 -20.12 -6.00 -14.24
N ALA A 377 -19.25 -6.69 -13.49
CA ALA A 377 -18.15 -7.48 -14.05
C ALA A 377 -18.59 -8.86 -14.57
N ARG A 378 -19.73 -9.35 -14.08
CA ARG A 378 -20.43 -10.57 -14.48
C ARG A 378 -21.93 -10.41 -14.28
N ASP A 379 -22.73 -11.41 -14.66
CA ASP A 379 -24.15 -11.45 -14.31
C ASP A 379 -24.30 -11.48 -12.77
N ILE A 380 -25.22 -10.64 -12.25
CA ILE A 380 -25.50 -10.46 -10.82
C ILE A 380 -26.99 -10.71 -10.60
N LYS A 381 -27.33 -11.55 -9.62
CA LYS A 381 -28.73 -11.85 -9.29
C LYS A 381 -29.32 -10.78 -8.36
N ALA A 382 -30.63 -10.60 -8.41
CA ALA A 382 -31.35 -9.81 -7.41
C ALA A 382 -31.05 -10.36 -6.00
N GLY A 383 -30.72 -9.46 -5.06
CA GLY A 383 -30.33 -9.80 -3.69
C GLY A 383 -28.87 -10.23 -3.52
N GLU A 384 -28.07 -10.29 -4.58
CA GLU A 384 -26.63 -10.58 -4.47
C GLU A 384 -25.84 -9.35 -3.98
N GLU A 385 -24.84 -9.57 -3.13
CA GLU A 385 -23.93 -8.52 -2.63
C GLU A 385 -23.03 -8.01 -3.76
N LEU A 386 -22.96 -6.69 -3.94
CA LEU A 386 -22.03 -6.02 -4.84
C LEU A 386 -20.69 -5.85 -4.14
N THR A 387 -19.63 -6.30 -4.81
CA THR A 387 -18.28 -6.36 -4.24
C THR A 387 -17.24 -5.82 -5.20
N THR A 388 -16.16 -5.28 -4.64
CA THR A 388 -14.95 -4.85 -5.35
C THR A 388 -13.72 -5.57 -4.76
N SER A 389 -12.57 -5.48 -5.42
CA SER A 389 -11.31 -5.96 -4.84
C SER A 389 -10.56 -4.78 -4.22
N TYR A 390 -10.09 -4.96 -2.98
CA TYR A 390 -9.31 -3.96 -2.24
C TYR A 390 -7.81 -4.14 -2.50
N VAL A 391 -7.43 -5.36 -2.88
CA VAL A 391 -6.07 -5.80 -3.14
C VAL A 391 -5.96 -6.29 -4.57
N ASN A 392 -4.74 -6.45 -5.07
CA ASN A 392 -4.54 -6.99 -6.42
C ASN A 392 -5.04 -8.44 -6.50
N PRO A 393 -6.04 -8.76 -7.35
CA PRO A 393 -6.57 -10.12 -7.48
C PRO A 393 -5.54 -11.14 -7.99
N SER A 394 -4.46 -10.68 -8.64
CA SER A 394 -3.38 -11.52 -9.19
C SER A 394 -2.35 -11.94 -8.14
N HIS A 395 -2.33 -11.31 -6.96
CA HIS A 395 -1.47 -11.72 -5.86
C HIS A 395 -1.86 -13.11 -5.34
N THR A 396 -0.91 -13.83 -4.73
CA THR A 396 -1.18 -15.12 -4.07
C THR A 396 -2.17 -14.98 -2.91
N VAL A 397 -2.84 -16.06 -2.51
CA VAL A 397 -3.77 -16.02 -1.36
C VAL A 397 -3.11 -15.51 -0.07
N GLN A 398 -1.82 -15.82 0.14
CA GLN A 398 -1.04 -15.32 1.27
C GLN A 398 -0.91 -13.81 1.23
N GLN A 399 -0.43 -13.27 0.10
CA GLN A 399 -0.25 -11.83 -0.08
C GLN A 399 -1.58 -11.08 0.07
N ARG A 400 -2.65 -11.57 -0.58
CA ARG A 400 -3.99 -10.96 -0.44
C ARG A 400 -4.48 -10.99 1.01
N GLN A 401 -4.39 -12.11 1.72
CA GLN A 401 -4.83 -12.19 3.12
C GLN A 401 -3.96 -11.32 4.05
N ARG A 402 -2.66 -11.19 3.76
CA ARG A 402 -1.74 -10.32 4.50
C ARG A 402 -2.10 -8.86 4.30
N GLU A 403 -2.21 -8.39 3.06
CA GLU A 403 -2.61 -7.02 2.74
C GLU A 403 -3.99 -6.67 3.34
N LEU A 404 -4.97 -7.56 3.22
CA LEU A 404 -6.31 -7.37 3.79
C LEU A 404 -6.28 -7.27 5.31
N ARG A 405 -5.48 -8.10 5.99
CA ARG A 405 -5.32 -8.05 7.44
C ARG A 405 -4.68 -6.75 7.89
N VAL A 406 -3.62 -6.31 7.20
CA VAL A 406 -2.85 -5.13 7.59
C VAL A 406 -3.66 -3.84 7.35
N ASN A 407 -4.19 -3.68 6.14
CA ASN A 407 -4.77 -2.42 5.70
C ASN A 407 -6.26 -2.28 6.02
N TRP A 408 -6.99 -3.40 6.13
CA TRP A 408 -8.44 -3.44 6.39
C TRP A 408 -8.85 -4.29 7.60
N GLY A 409 -7.90 -4.95 8.28
CA GLY A 409 -8.16 -5.60 9.56
C GLY A 409 -8.87 -6.95 9.51
N PHE A 410 -9.05 -7.57 8.33
CA PHE A 410 -9.69 -8.89 8.22
C PHE A 410 -8.95 -9.85 7.29
N ARG A 411 -9.26 -11.15 7.41
CA ARG A 411 -8.79 -12.18 6.48
C ARG A 411 -9.92 -12.61 5.56
N CYS A 412 -9.71 -12.53 4.25
CA CYS A 412 -10.73 -12.92 3.29
C CYS A 412 -10.94 -14.44 3.25
N ALA A 413 -12.20 -14.84 3.36
CA ALA A 413 -12.67 -16.22 3.26
C ALA A 413 -13.62 -16.43 2.07
N CYS A 414 -13.45 -15.67 0.98
CA CYS A 414 -14.19 -15.87 -0.28
C CYS A 414 -13.85 -17.23 -0.92
N GLU A 415 -14.64 -17.64 -1.92
CA GLU A 415 -14.47 -18.95 -2.55
C GLU A 415 -13.10 -19.11 -3.23
N LYS A 416 -12.59 -18.06 -3.89
CA LYS A 416 -11.24 -18.04 -4.45
C LYS A 416 -10.15 -18.27 -3.41
N CYS A 417 -10.24 -17.63 -2.24
CA CYS A 417 -9.29 -17.87 -1.16
C CYS A 417 -9.38 -19.31 -0.64
N LYS A 418 -10.60 -19.84 -0.47
CA LYS A 418 -10.81 -21.22 0.00
C LYS A 418 -10.25 -22.25 -0.98
N SER A 419 -10.47 -22.07 -2.28
CA SER A 419 -9.98 -22.99 -3.31
C SER A 419 -8.45 -22.97 -3.42
N GLU A 420 -7.84 -21.77 -3.44
CA GLU A 420 -6.37 -21.63 -3.52
C GLU A 420 -5.66 -22.20 -2.28
N LEU A 421 -6.20 -22.01 -1.08
CA LEU A 421 -5.64 -22.62 0.14
C LEU A 421 -5.74 -24.16 0.10
N LYS A 422 -6.88 -24.71 -0.32
CA LYS A 422 -7.06 -26.16 -0.47
C LYS A 422 -6.04 -26.76 -1.45
N GLU A 423 -5.80 -26.09 -2.57
CA GLU A 423 -4.83 -26.51 -3.59
C GLU A 423 -3.39 -26.51 -3.03
N GLN A 424 -3.02 -25.49 -2.26
CA GLN A 424 -1.70 -25.45 -1.62
C GLN A 424 -1.51 -26.54 -0.56
N HIS A 425 -2.55 -26.88 0.20
CA HIS A 425 -2.50 -28.00 1.15
C HIS A 425 -2.27 -29.34 0.44
N ARG A 426 -2.89 -29.57 -0.72
CA ARG A 426 -2.68 -30.77 -1.55
C ARG A 426 -1.24 -30.86 -2.08
N ARG A 427 -0.65 -29.74 -2.52
CA ARG A 427 0.75 -29.71 -2.98
C ARG A 427 1.75 -29.99 -1.87
N LYS A 428 1.48 -29.52 -0.65
CA LYS A 428 2.32 -29.81 0.52
C LYS A 428 2.29 -31.29 0.88
N SER A 429 1.11 -31.92 0.90
CA SER A 429 0.99 -33.34 1.20
C SER A 429 1.60 -34.26 0.12
N SER A 430 1.52 -33.89 -1.17
CA SER A 430 2.19 -34.63 -2.24
C SER A 430 3.71 -34.51 -2.18
N SER A 431 4.25 -33.34 -1.81
CA SER A 431 5.70 -33.14 -1.67
C SER A 431 6.31 -33.98 -0.53
N GLN A 432 5.58 -34.16 0.58
CA GLN A 432 6.02 -35.00 1.70
C GLN A 432 6.11 -36.48 1.34
N LYS A 433 5.17 -37.00 0.54
CA LYS A 433 5.24 -38.38 -0.01
C LYS A 433 6.44 -38.57 -0.94
N SER A 434 6.73 -37.58 -1.80
CA SER A 434 7.88 -37.68 -2.72
C SER A 434 9.24 -37.65 -2.00
N ASN A 435 9.33 -37.02 -0.83
CA ASN A 435 10.55 -37.03 -0.03
C ASN A 435 10.76 -38.36 0.69
N SER A 436 9.71 -38.99 1.23
CA SER A 436 9.86 -40.32 1.83
C SER A 436 10.26 -41.38 0.80
N GLU A 437 9.75 -41.27 -0.43
CA GLU A 437 10.19 -42.15 -1.55
C GLU A 437 11.66 -41.91 -1.92
N LYS A 438 12.13 -40.66 -1.94
CA LYS A 438 13.54 -40.34 -2.20
C LYS A 438 14.46 -40.86 -1.10
N ASP A 439 14.05 -40.75 0.15
CA ASP A 439 14.82 -41.26 1.28
C ASP A 439 14.86 -42.80 1.25
N SER A 440 13.75 -43.47 0.93
CA SER A 440 13.74 -44.93 0.74
C SER A 440 14.57 -45.40 -0.46
N ILE A 441 14.59 -44.62 -1.56
CA ILE A 441 15.45 -44.92 -2.72
C ILE A 441 16.93 -44.72 -2.34
N ARG A 442 17.26 -43.68 -1.56
CA ARG A 442 18.62 -43.45 -1.07
C ARG A 442 19.11 -44.55 -0.15
N GLU A 443 18.25 -45.02 0.74
CA GLU A 443 18.53 -46.11 1.68
C GLU A 443 18.71 -47.45 0.94
N MET A 444 17.85 -47.73 -0.04
CA MET A 444 18.06 -48.88 -0.95
C MET A 444 19.41 -48.78 -1.67
N LEU A 445 19.72 -47.63 -2.27
CA LEU A 445 20.99 -47.43 -2.99
C LEU A 445 22.22 -47.53 -2.07
N SER A 446 22.13 -47.07 -0.80
CA SER A 446 23.22 -47.23 0.15
C SER A 446 23.40 -48.67 0.61
N ASN A 447 22.32 -49.41 0.81
CA ASN A 447 22.36 -50.81 1.21
C ASN A 447 22.90 -51.68 0.07
N THR A 448 22.46 -51.45 -1.18
CA THR A 448 23.00 -52.12 -2.36
C THR A 448 24.49 -51.82 -2.56
N LYS A 449 24.94 -50.59 -2.28
CA LYS A 449 26.36 -50.24 -2.32
C LYS A 449 27.18 -50.93 -1.23
N ALA A 450 26.61 -51.13 -0.03
CA ALA A 450 27.25 -51.84 1.06
C ALA A 450 27.33 -53.35 0.81
N GLU A 451 26.35 -53.93 0.13
CA GLU A 451 26.33 -55.36 -0.23
C GLU A 451 27.27 -55.72 -1.38
N LEU A 452 27.45 -54.82 -2.36
CA LEU A 452 28.29 -55.08 -3.54
C LEU A 452 29.78 -54.78 -3.30
N GLY A 453 30.12 -53.92 -2.33
CA GLY A 453 31.49 -53.39 -2.19
C GLY A 453 31.96 -52.63 -3.45
N ASP A 454 33.22 -52.19 -3.48
CA ASP A 454 33.83 -51.50 -4.64
C ASP A 454 34.12 -52.44 -5.82
N THR A 455 33.21 -53.37 -6.14
CA THR A 455 33.29 -54.07 -7.43
C THR A 455 32.79 -53.14 -8.53
N GLU A 456 33.71 -52.69 -9.37
CA GLU A 456 33.42 -52.01 -10.63
C GLU A 456 32.43 -52.85 -11.45
N ILE A 457 31.19 -52.37 -11.58
CA ILE A 457 30.26 -52.88 -12.57
C ILE A 457 30.70 -52.28 -13.91
N THR A 458 31.44 -53.04 -14.70
CA THR A 458 31.68 -52.73 -16.11
C THR A 458 30.34 -52.84 -16.85
N LEU A 459 29.73 -51.68 -17.11
CA LEU A 459 28.65 -51.57 -18.07
C LEU A 459 29.24 -51.75 -19.46
N ASP A 460 29.07 -52.93 -20.05
CA ASP A 460 29.37 -53.15 -21.46
C ASP A 460 28.51 -52.20 -22.30
N ASP A 461 29.17 -51.22 -22.91
CA ASP A 461 28.58 -50.22 -23.78
C ASP A 461 27.94 -50.94 -24.98
N PRO A 462 26.62 -50.81 -25.22
CA PRO A 462 26.01 -51.43 -26.38
C PRO A 462 26.64 -50.83 -27.64
N LYS A 463 27.34 -51.69 -28.39
CA LYS A 463 27.98 -51.37 -29.68
C LYS A 463 26.95 -51.00 -30.75
N ASN A 464 26.28 -49.85 -30.61
CA ASN A 464 25.80 -49.00 -31.71
C ASN A 464 25.07 -47.75 -31.17
N PRO A 465 25.66 -46.53 -31.20
CA PRO A 465 24.88 -45.32 -31.05
C PRO A 465 24.35 -44.92 -32.42
N SER A 466 23.05 -45.18 -32.66
CA SER A 466 22.32 -44.49 -33.72
C SER A 466 22.46 -42.98 -33.51
N LYS A 467 23.02 -42.31 -34.52
CA LYS A 467 23.19 -40.86 -34.59
C LYS A 467 21.85 -40.16 -34.36
N GLU A 468 21.71 -39.48 -33.23
CA GLU A 468 21.15 -38.13 -33.05
C GLU A 468 20.72 -37.92 -31.60
N ARG A 469 21.58 -37.26 -30.82
CA ARG A 469 21.15 -36.59 -29.59
C ARG A 469 21.45 -35.10 -29.75
N ARG A 470 20.39 -34.29 -29.77
CA ARG A 470 20.44 -32.83 -29.90
C ARG A 470 21.32 -32.24 -28.78
N LYS A 471 22.32 -31.45 -29.16
CA LYS A 471 23.15 -30.67 -28.23
C LYS A 471 22.28 -29.59 -27.55
N SER A 472 22.14 -29.64 -26.23
CA SER A 472 21.70 -28.48 -25.46
C SER A 472 22.85 -27.49 -25.40
N VAL A 473 22.66 -26.32 -26.00
CA VAL A 473 23.62 -25.20 -25.96
C VAL A 473 23.63 -24.65 -24.52
N ARG A 474 24.76 -24.79 -23.81
CA ARG A 474 25.11 -23.90 -22.69
C ARG A 474 25.96 -22.78 -23.27
N PHE A 475 25.56 -21.54 -23.01
CA PHE A 475 26.36 -20.36 -23.34
C PHE A 475 27.50 -20.27 -22.31
N ASP A 476 28.74 -20.34 -22.80
CA ASP A 476 29.93 -19.98 -22.03
C ASP A 476 30.09 -18.44 -22.06
N GLU A 477 30.09 -17.82 -20.89
CA GLU A 477 30.21 -16.36 -20.70
C GLU A 477 31.67 -15.87 -20.82
N LYS A 478 32.16 -15.67 -22.04
CA LYS A 478 33.30 -14.76 -22.28
C LYS A 478 33.10 -13.93 -23.54
N VAL A 479 32.88 -12.63 -23.37
CA VAL A 479 32.88 -11.64 -24.45
C VAL A 479 34.20 -10.86 -24.37
N ILE A 480 34.97 -10.88 -25.46
CA ILE A 480 36.12 -9.99 -25.67
C ILE A 480 35.61 -8.81 -26.50
N ALA A 481 35.69 -7.61 -25.95
CA ALA A 481 35.48 -6.38 -26.71
C ALA A 481 36.82 -5.86 -27.24
N VAL A 482 36.87 -5.53 -28.52
CA VAL A 482 37.95 -4.76 -29.15
C VAL A 482 37.41 -3.37 -29.41
N SER A 483 37.93 -2.36 -28.73
CA SER A 483 37.64 -0.95 -29.04
C SER A 483 38.68 -0.38 -30.01
N LYS A 484 38.22 0.43 -30.96
CA LYS A 484 39.06 1.43 -31.64
C LYS A 484 39.16 2.69 -30.80
#